data_AF-A0A4W5LDR7-F1
#
_entry.id   AF-A0A4W5LDR7-F1
#
_cell.length_a   1.000
_cell.length_b   1.000
_cell.length_c   1.000
_cell.angle_alpha   90.00
_cell.angle_beta   90.00
_cell.angle_gamma   90.00
#
_symmetry.space_group_name_H-M   'P 1'
#
loop_
_entity.id
_entity.type
_entity.pdbx_description
1 polymer ?
#
loop_
_entity_poly.entity_id
_entity_poly.type
_entity_poly.pdbx_seq_one_letter_code
_entity_poly.pdbx_strand_id
1 'polypeptide(L)'
;MINLGLQNACDEAIYQLGLDMEDLEEMEEDAGLGNGGLGRLAGTVPRSMFLSVRVCWAAVGSPEQEVEEADDWLRHGNPWEKARPEYMLPVHFYGRVEESKEGSRWVDTQVVLAMPYDTPIPGYMNNTVNTMRLWSARAPNDFNLKDFNVGDYIQAVLDRNLAENISRVLYPNDNFFEGKELRLKQEYFVVAATLQDIIRRFKISKKGSTGPESFDSFPEKVAIQLNDTHPAMAIPELMRVFVDVEKLDWDTAWAITKRTFAYTNHTVLPEALERWPVGLLETLLPRHLQIIYRINQGHLDGIGALFPGDLDRIRRMSLIEEDGGKRVNMAHLCIVGSHAVNGVAEIHSNIIKNDVFRDFSELEPDKFQNKTNGITPRRWLLLCNPGLAELIAEAIGEGYVKDLSQLQKLNELVNDDAFIRDVSNVKQDNKVKFSQYLEKEYKVNINLSSMFDVHVKRIHEYKRQLLNCLHIITMYNRIKKNPKAPFVPRTVIIGGKVCM
;
A
#
# COMPACT_ATOMS: atom_id res chain seq x y z
N MET A 1 5.09 -8.90 20.53
CA MET A 1 4.77 -9.62 21.78
C MET A 1 3.29 -9.97 21.92
N ILE A 2 2.37 -8.99 21.80
CA ILE A 2 0.91 -9.20 21.94
C ILE A 2 0.34 -10.40 21.17
N ASN A 3 0.63 -10.54 19.87
CA ASN A 3 0.05 -11.62 19.06
C ASN A 3 0.45 -13.03 19.53
N LEU A 4 1.57 -13.14 20.26
CA LEU A 4 2.09 -14.39 20.81
C LEU A 4 1.69 -14.59 22.29
N GLY A 5 1.02 -13.62 22.92
CA GLY A 5 0.67 -13.69 24.35
C GLY A 5 1.88 -13.59 25.28
N LEU A 6 2.97 -12.96 24.83
CA LEU A 6 4.23 -12.91 25.57
C LEU A 6 4.49 -11.59 26.30
N GLN A 7 3.57 -10.61 26.25
CA GLN A 7 3.80 -9.26 26.79
C GLN A 7 4.23 -9.31 28.26
N ASN A 8 3.41 -9.90 29.13
CA ASN A 8 3.67 -9.93 30.58
C ASN A 8 4.92 -10.74 30.93
N ALA A 9 5.17 -11.84 30.23
CA ALA A 9 6.36 -12.66 30.45
C ALA A 9 7.65 -11.94 30.05
N CYS A 10 7.61 -11.18 28.95
CA CYS A 10 8.73 -10.34 28.53
C CYS A 10 8.92 -9.15 29.47
N ASP A 11 7.83 -8.52 29.90
CA ASP A 11 7.85 -7.39 30.85
C ASP A 11 8.48 -7.80 32.19
N GLU A 12 8.05 -8.94 32.76
CA GLU A 12 8.64 -9.48 34.00
C GLU A 12 10.13 -9.80 33.82
N ALA A 13 10.52 -10.42 32.70
CA ALA A 13 11.90 -10.77 32.43
C ALA A 13 12.79 -9.51 32.29
N ILE A 14 12.32 -8.48 31.60
CA ILE A 14 13.05 -7.21 31.42
C ILE A 14 13.14 -6.45 32.74
N TYR A 15 12.07 -6.43 33.53
CA TYR A 15 12.07 -5.85 34.87
C TYR A 15 13.10 -6.52 35.79
N GLN A 16 13.20 -7.86 35.77
CA GLN A 16 14.21 -8.59 36.55
C GLN A 16 15.66 -8.27 36.13
N LEU A 17 15.87 -7.83 34.89
CA LEU A 17 17.15 -7.35 34.39
C LEU A 17 17.44 -5.88 34.77
N GLY A 18 16.51 -5.21 35.45
CA GLY A 18 16.63 -3.81 35.86
C GLY A 18 16.41 -2.82 34.73
N LEU A 19 15.67 -3.23 33.69
CA LEU A 19 15.33 -2.41 32.53
C LEU A 19 13.83 -2.13 32.50
N ASP A 20 13.43 -1.08 31.78
CA ASP A 20 12.02 -0.76 31.51
C ASP A 20 11.68 -1.15 30.06
N MET A 21 10.57 -1.87 29.87
CA MET A 21 10.11 -2.31 28.56
C MET A 21 9.68 -1.12 27.70
N GLU A 22 8.97 -0.15 28.27
CA GLU A 22 8.46 1.01 27.51
C GLU A 22 9.63 1.83 26.93
N ASP A 23 10.69 2.04 27.73
CA ASP A 23 11.91 2.74 27.27
C ASP A 23 12.63 1.98 26.13
N LEU A 24 12.58 0.66 26.11
CA LEU A 24 13.19 -0.16 25.03
C LEU A 24 12.33 -0.18 23.77
N GLU A 25 11.00 -0.20 23.90
CA GLU A 25 10.07 -0.13 22.76
C GLU A 25 10.20 1.22 22.02
N GLU A 26 10.43 2.32 22.73
CA GLU A 26 10.68 3.65 22.14
C GLU A 26 12.03 3.76 21.37
N MET A 27 12.94 2.80 21.53
CA MET A 27 14.17 2.74 20.72
C MET A 27 13.96 2.09 19.35
N GLU A 28 12.82 1.43 19.13
CA GLU A 28 12.49 0.81 17.85
C GLU A 28 12.09 1.88 16.82
N GLU A 29 12.84 1.95 15.72
CA GLU A 29 12.49 2.83 14.60
C GLU A 29 11.25 2.32 13.86
N ASP A 30 10.36 3.25 13.50
CA ASP A 30 9.17 2.94 12.73
C ASP A 30 9.53 2.52 11.29
N ALA A 31 9.03 1.37 10.83
CA ALA A 31 9.24 0.95 9.44
C ALA A 31 8.48 1.86 8.44
N GLY A 32 9.17 2.84 7.86
CA GLY A 32 8.69 3.86 6.91
C GLY A 32 8.25 3.36 5.52
N LEU A 33 7.55 2.22 5.45
CA LEU A 33 7.22 1.51 4.20
C LEU A 33 5.91 1.95 3.54
N GLY A 34 5.24 2.98 4.04
CA GLY A 34 3.94 3.39 3.51
C GLY A 34 3.53 4.81 3.91
N ASN A 35 2.81 5.48 3.01
CA ASN A 35 2.28 6.82 3.26
C ASN A 35 0.77 6.78 3.57
N GLY A 36 0.39 7.18 4.79
CA GLY A 36 -1.00 7.45 5.17
C GLY A 36 -1.94 6.23 5.19
N GLY A 37 -3.19 6.42 4.78
CA GLY A 37 -4.28 5.45 4.99
C GLY A 37 -4.14 4.14 4.20
N LEU A 38 -3.59 4.19 2.98
CA LEU A 38 -3.43 3.00 2.13
C LEU A 38 -2.37 2.04 2.69
N GLY A 39 -1.18 2.56 2.99
CA GLY A 39 -0.10 1.79 3.62
C GLY A 39 -0.51 1.24 4.99
N ARG A 40 -1.32 1.99 5.74
CA ARG A 40 -1.82 1.50 7.03
C ARG A 40 -2.91 0.45 6.88
N LEU A 41 -3.84 0.60 5.93
CA LEU A 41 -4.82 -0.44 5.62
C LEU A 41 -4.09 -1.74 5.27
N ALA A 42 -3.02 -1.65 4.49
CA ALA A 42 -2.17 -2.77 4.18
C ALA A 42 -1.59 -3.44 5.44
N GLY A 43 -1.01 -2.66 6.35
CA GLY A 43 -0.54 -3.19 7.64
C GLY A 43 -1.64 -3.80 8.53
N THR A 44 -2.92 -3.50 8.29
CA THR A 44 -4.06 -4.00 9.08
C THR A 44 -4.77 -5.23 8.49
N VAL A 45 -4.49 -5.61 7.22
CA VAL A 45 -5.10 -6.77 6.56
C VAL A 45 -4.10 -7.94 6.52
N PRO A 46 -3.96 -8.76 7.58
CA PRO A 46 -2.96 -9.82 7.65
C PRO A 46 -3.16 -10.97 6.64
N ARG A 47 -4.28 -10.96 5.88
CA ARG A 47 -4.62 -11.95 4.85
C ARG A 47 -4.23 -11.54 3.43
N SER A 48 -3.81 -10.30 3.22
CA SER A 48 -3.29 -9.81 1.94
C SER A 48 -1.77 -9.80 2.04
N MET A 49 -1.07 -10.61 1.23
CA MET A 49 0.38 -10.47 1.07
C MET A 49 0.62 -9.10 0.45
N PHE A 50 1.10 -8.16 1.25
CA PHE A 50 1.53 -6.87 0.73
C PHE A 50 2.94 -7.01 0.19
N LEU A 51 3.06 -6.74 -1.11
CA LEU A 51 4.34 -6.67 -1.79
C LEU A 51 4.61 -5.20 -2.01
N SER A 52 5.60 -4.71 -1.28
CA SER A 52 6.07 -3.34 -1.40
C SER A 52 7.58 -3.34 -1.64
N VAL A 53 8.05 -2.22 -2.17
CA VAL A 53 9.47 -1.94 -2.28
C VAL A 53 10.03 -1.81 -0.86
N ARG A 54 11.18 -2.44 -0.58
CA ARG A 54 11.94 -2.15 0.65
C ARG A 54 12.57 -0.78 0.48
N VAL A 55 11.89 0.24 0.98
CA VAL A 55 12.33 1.62 0.89
C VAL A 55 13.37 1.88 1.98
N CYS A 56 14.54 2.35 1.57
CA CYS A 56 15.61 2.71 2.51
C CYS A 56 15.38 4.07 3.18
N TRP A 57 14.62 4.97 2.54
CA TRP A 57 14.40 6.34 2.99
C TRP A 57 12.95 6.79 2.75
N ALA A 58 12.25 7.23 3.80
CA ALA A 58 10.98 7.95 3.71
C ALA A 58 11.18 9.44 4.05
N ALA A 59 10.23 10.32 3.74
CA ALA A 59 10.34 11.73 4.14
C ALA A 59 9.83 11.92 5.58
N VAL A 60 10.65 12.50 6.47
CA VAL A 60 10.27 12.99 7.79
C VAL A 60 10.27 14.51 7.77
N GLY A 61 9.19 15.13 8.26
CA GLY A 61 9.16 16.58 8.45
C GLY A 61 9.63 16.92 9.87
N SER A 62 10.57 17.85 10.01
CA SER A 62 10.96 18.40 11.32
C SER A 62 10.00 19.52 11.78
N PRO A 63 9.90 19.82 13.09
CA PRO A 63 8.91 20.75 13.64
C PRO A 63 9.17 22.23 13.36
N GLU A 64 10.41 22.63 13.05
CA GLU A 64 10.80 24.05 13.10
C GLU A 64 10.64 24.78 11.76
N GLN A 65 10.75 24.05 10.65
CA GLN A 65 10.37 24.43 9.28
C GLN A 65 10.08 23.09 8.59
N GLU A 66 9.10 22.98 7.67
CA GLU A 66 8.80 21.73 6.96
C GLU A 66 9.99 21.28 6.07
N VAL A 67 11.07 20.83 6.68
CA VAL A 67 12.27 20.32 6.05
C VAL A 67 12.08 18.82 5.95
N GLU A 68 12.06 18.33 4.71
CA GLU A 68 12.06 16.91 4.43
C GLU A 68 13.46 16.34 4.68
N GLU A 69 13.60 15.59 5.76
CA GLU A 69 14.79 14.80 6.05
C GLU A 69 14.54 13.34 5.69
N ALA A 70 15.62 12.65 5.31
CA ALA A 70 15.56 11.27 4.90
C ALA A 70 15.45 10.34 6.13
N ASP A 71 14.39 9.54 6.19
CA ASP A 71 14.09 8.55 7.24
C ASP A 71 15.00 7.32 7.08
N ASP A 72 16.14 7.31 7.77
CA ASP A 72 17.11 6.21 7.75
C ASP A 72 16.76 5.09 8.76
N TRP A 73 15.52 4.60 8.75
CA TRP A 73 15.06 3.57 9.69
C TRP A 73 15.89 2.25 9.63
N LEU A 74 16.66 2.04 8.57
CA LEU A 74 17.55 0.89 8.39
C LEU A 74 18.99 1.14 8.88
N ARG A 75 19.33 2.34 9.34
CA ARG A 75 20.70 2.74 9.74
C ARG A 75 21.35 1.77 10.72
N HIS A 76 20.58 1.33 11.71
CA HIS A 76 21.04 0.43 12.77
C HIS A 76 20.68 -1.05 12.51
N GLY A 77 20.15 -1.34 11.32
CA GLY A 77 19.63 -2.65 10.94
C GLY A 77 18.19 -2.86 11.39
N ASN A 78 17.53 -3.81 10.74
CA ASN A 78 16.17 -4.23 11.11
C ASN A 78 16.22 -5.69 11.59
N PRO A 79 15.95 -5.97 12.88
CA PRO A 79 16.02 -7.32 13.42
C PRO A 79 14.90 -8.24 12.91
N TRP A 80 13.82 -7.68 12.35
CA TRP A 80 12.62 -8.41 11.98
C TRP A 80 12.67 -9.00 10.56
N GLU A 81 13.56 -8.51 9.70
CA GLU A 81 13.65 -8.97 8.32
C GLU A 81 14.67 -10.10 8.14
N LYS A 82 14.33 -11.04 7.27
CA LYS A 82 15.24 -12.09 6.82
C LYS A 82 15.54 -11.93 5.34
N ALA A 83 16.78 -11.56 5.04
CA ALA A 83 17.29 -11.59 3.67
C ALA A 83 17.26 -13.01 3.09
N ARG A 84 16.84 -13.12 1.82
CA ARG A 84 16.75 -14.38 1.07
C ARG A 84 17.48 -14.30 -0.28
N PRO A 85 18.82 -14.14 -0.28
CA PRO A 85 19.61 -14.05 -1.50
C PRO A 85 19.45 -15.27 -2.43
N GLU A 86 19.10 -16.44 -1.89
CA GLU A 86 18.82 -17.66 -2.65
C GLU A 86 17.62 -17.54 -3.60
N TYR A 87 16.76 -16.54 -3.43
CA TYR A 87 15.58 -16.28 -4.26
C TYR A 87 15.69 -14.98 -5.06
N MET A 88 16.90 -14.52 -5.39
CA MET A 88 17.09 -13.37 -6.27
C MET A 88 16.51 -13.63 -7.67
N LEU A 89 15.80 -12.64 -8.22
CA LEU A 89 15.14 -12.73 -9.53
C LEU A 89 15.56 -11.58 -10.44
N PRO A 90 15.77 -11.81 -11.74
CA PRO A 90 16.03 -10.72 -12.69
C PRO A 90 14.74 -9.98 -13.05
N VAL A 91 14.85 -8.66 -13.18
CA VAL A 91 13.82 -7.76 -13.70
C VAL A 91 14.42 -6.98 -14.85
N HIS A 92 13.66 -6.84 -15.93
CA HIS A 92 14.12 -6.28 -17.19
C HIS A 92 13.49 -4.91 -17.44
N PHE A 93 14.26 -3.97 -17.98
CA PHE A 93 13.80 -2.64 -18.40
C PHE A 93 14.34 -2.30 -19.79
N TYR A 94 13.68 -1.37 -20.47
CA TYR A 94 14.07 -0.88 -21.80
C TYR A 94 14.12 -1.98 -22.86
N GLY A 95 15.10 -1.95 -23.76
CA GLY A 95 15.27 -2.91 -24.83
C GLY A 95 14.27 -2.73 -25.97
N ARG A 96 14.04 -3.81 -26.72
CA ARG A 96 13.17 -3.80 -27.90
C ARG A 96 12.48 -5.15 -28.09
N VAL A 97 11.40 -5.15 -28.86
CA VAL A 97 10.68 -6.37 -29.21
C VAL A 97 11.14 -6.87 -30.57
N GLU A 98 11.57 -8.12 -30.63
CA GLU A 98 11.81 -8.85 -31.88
C GLU A 98 10.65 -9.79 -32.17
N GLU A 99 10.12 -9.73 -33.39
CA GLU A 99 9.14 -10.71 -33.85
C GLU A 99 9.85 -11.87 -34.53
N SER A 100 9.60 -13.07 -34.03
CA SER A 100 10.10 -14.32 -34.61
C SER A 100 8.94 -15.22 -35.02
N LYS A 101 9.22 -16.25 -35.82
CA LYS A 101 8.21 -17.28 -36.17
C LYS A 101 7.65 -18.03 -34.96
N GLU A 102 8.36 -18.01 -33.84
CA GLU A 102 7.99 -18.65 -32.57
C GLU A 102 7.31 -17.67 -31.56
N GLY A 103 7.02 -16.44 -32.01
CA GLY A 103 6.41 -15.38 -31.22
C GLY A 103 7.34 -14.21 -30.95
N SER A 104 6.82 -13.21 -30.23
CA SER A 104 7.54 -12.01 -29.81
C SER A 104 8.56 -12.33 -28.71
N ARG A 105 9.74 -11.73 -28.79
CA ARG A 105 10.79 -11.82 -27.77
C ARG A 105 11.21 -10.42 -27.33
N TRP A 106 11.34 -10.21 -26.02
CA TRP A 106 11.84 -8.96 -25.47
C TRP A 106 13.34 -9.10 -25.22
N VAL A 107 14.14 -8.32 -25.94
CA VAL A 107 15.60 -8.46 -26.01
C VAL A 107 16.30 -7.12 -25.77
N ASP A 108 17.62 -7.16 -25.59
CA ASP A 108 18.48 -5.99 -25.37
C ASP A 108 18.08 -5.14 -24.15
N THR A 109 17.58 -5.80 -23.11
CA THR A 109 17.06 -5.16 -21.90
C THR A 109 18.18 -4.86 -20.89
N GLN A 110 18.01 -3.79 -20.12
CA GLN A 110 18.76 -3.58 -18.89
C GLN A 110 18.23 -4.49 -17.78
N VAL A 111 19.11 -5.17 -17.04
CA VAL A 111 18.73 -6.10 -15.98
C VAL A 111 19.00 -5.50 -14.60
N VAL A 112 18.02 -5.60 -13.71
CA VAL A 112 18.11 -5.29 -12.28
C VAL A 112 17.73 -6.54 -11.49
N LEU A 113 18.46 -6.84 -10.42
CA LEU A 113 18.15 -7.99 -9.56
C LEU A 113 17.20 -7.57 -8.44
N ALA A 114 16.16 -8.36 -8.21
CA ALA A 114 15.24 -8.23 -7.11
C ALA A 114 15.61 -9.21 -5.99
N MET A 115 16.07 -8.66 -4.85
CA MET A 115 16.43 -9.42 -3.66
C MET A 115 15.27 -9.40 -2.65
N PRO A 116 14.70 -10.57 -2.28
CA PRO A 116 13.61 -10.63 -1.32
C PRO A 116 14.09 -10.54 0.12
N TYR A 117 13.32 -9.82 0.93
CA TYR A 117 13.40 -9.74 2.39
C TYR A 117 12.05 -10.15 2.98
N ASP A 118 12.06 -11.16 3.85
CA ASP A 118 10.85 -11.69 4.48
C ASP A 118 10.71 -11.16 5.91
N THR A 119 9.57 -10.55 6.22
CA THR A 119 9.19 -10.14 7.58
C THR A 119 8.02 -11.00 8.07
N PRO A 120 8.09 -11.63 9.25
CA PRO A 120 7.01 -12.46 9.77
C PRO A 120 5.82 -11.61 10.24
N ILE A 121 4.61 -12.03 9.86
CA ILE A 121 3.35 -11.42 10.28
C ILE A 121 2.59 -12.42 11.16
N PRO A 122 2.78 -12.40 12.49
CA PRO A 122 2.16 -13.36 13.40
C PRO A 122 0.66 -13.08 13.55
N GLY A 123 -0.16 -14.13 13.44
CA GLY A 123 -1.57 -14.11 13.79
C GLY A 123 -1.77 -14.05 15.31
N TYR A 124 -2.89 -13.46 15.73
CA TYR A 124 -3.20 -13.30 17.15
C TYR A 124 -3.65 -14.64 17.76
N MET A 125 -2.82 -15.21 18.63
CA MET A 125 -3.12 -16.40 19.45
C MET A 125 -3.66 -17.58 18.62
N ASN A 126 -3.01 -17.89 17.50
CA ASN A 126 -3.41 -18.97 16.59
C ASN A 126 -2.25 -19.75 15.94
N ASN A 127 -1.01 -19.55 16.39
CA ASN A 127 0.21 -20.22 15.90
C ASN A 127 0.45 -20.13 14.38
N THR A 128 -0.23 -19.21 13.68
CA THR A 128 -0.05 -18.99 12.26
C THR A 128 0.84 -17.77 12.06
N VAL A 129 1.87 -17.90 11.23
CA VAL A 129 2.75 -16.78 10.86
C VAL A 129 2.76 -16.67 9.34
N ASN A 130 2.21 -15.58 8.83
CA ASN A 130 2.30 -15.24 7.41
C ASN A 130 3.60 -14.50 7.12
N THR A 131 3.88 -14.24 5.85
CA THR A 131 5.08 -13.54 5.40
C THR A 131 4.71 -12.29 4.63
N MET A 132 5.26 -11.15 5.03
CA MET A 132 5.36 -9.96 4.19
C MET A 132 6.70 -10.02 3.46
N ARG A 133 6.68 -9.95 2.13
CA ARG A 133 7.89 -10.01 1.31
C ARG A 133 8.13 -8.65 0.67
N LEU A 134 9.29 -8.08 0.95
CA LEU A 134 9.74 -6.81 0.39
C LEU A 134 10.86 -7.04 -0.63
N TRP A 135 10.84 -6.29 -1.72
CA TRP A 135 11.87 -6.40 -2.77
C TRP A 135 12.86 -5.23 -2.68
N SER A 136 14.15 -5.57 -2.67
CA SER A 136 15.25 -4.60 -2.76
C SER A 136 15.93 -4.72 -4.12
N ALA A 137 16.10 -3.59 -4.80
CA ALA A 137 16.79 -3.53 -6.08
C ALA A 137 18.31 -3.63 -5.85
N ARG A 138 18.96 -4.52 -6.60
CA ARG A 138 20.39 -4.73 -6.61
C ARG A 138 20.89 -4.69 -8.05
N ALA A 139 22.04 -4.08 -8.26
CA ALA A 139 22.72 -4.21 -9.54
C ALA A 139 23.22 -5.65 -9.73
N PRO A 140 23.20 -6.19 -10.96
CA PRO A 140 23.87 -7.45 -11.26
C PRO A 140 25.37 -7.34 -10.97
N ASN A 141 25.98 -8.42 -10.48
CA ASN A 141 27.42 -8.49 -10.21
C ASN A 141 28.24 -8.71 -11.49
N ASP A 142 27.85 -8.06 -12.59
CA ASP A 142 28.64 -8.02 -13.80
C ASP A 142 29.71 -6.94 -13.60
N PHE A 143 30.63 -7.19 -12.66
CA PHE A 143 31.83 -6.40 -12.52
C PHE A 143 32.67 -6.62 -13.77
N ASN A 144 32.46 -5.77 -14.77
CA ASN A 144 33.19 -5.85 -16.02
C ASN A 144 34.61 -5.33 -15.77
N LEU A 145 35.50 -6.23 -15.36
CA LEU A 145 36.92 -5.95 -15.10
C LEU A 145 37.60 -5.27 -16.30
N LYS A 146 37.04 -5.44 -17.51
CA LYS A 146 37.49 -4.75 -18.72
C LYS A 146 37.21 -3.25 -18.66
N ASP A 147 36.00 -2.82 -18.31
CA ASP A 147 35.63 -1.40 -18.20
C ASP A 147 36.38 -0.72 -17.03
N PHE A 148 36.61 -1.48 -15.95
CA PHE A 148 37.44 -1.05 -14.82
C PHE A 148 38.90 -0.76 -15.25
N ASN A 149 39.48 -1.60 -16.12
CA ASN A 149 40.84 -1.44 -16.61
C ASN A 149 41.02 -0.27 -17.60
N VAL A 150 39.93 0.26 -18.19
CA VAL A 150 39.97 1.44 -19.08
C VAL A 150 39.84 2.76 -18.30
N GLY A 151 39.65 2.70 -16.98
CA GLY A 151 39.54 3.87 -16.12
C GLY A 151 38.12 4.40 -15.95
N ASP A 152 37.11 3.63 -16.34
CA ASP A 152 35.68 4.02 -16.26
C ASP A 152 35.02 3.58 -14.93
N TYR A 153 35.77 3.72 -13.83
CA TYR A 153 35.32 3.32 -12.49
C TYR A 153 34.09 4.11 -12.02
N ILE A 154 33.96 5.36 -12.48
CA ILE A 154 32.86 6.25 -12.12
C ILE A 154 31.56 5.71 -12.71
N GLN A 155 31.55 5.36 -14.00
CA GLN A 155 30.33 4.92 -14.68
C GLN A 155 29.80 3.60 -14.10
N ALA A 156 30.68 2.64 -13.79
CA ALA A 156 30.27 1.36 -13.19
C ALA A 156 29.60 1.55 -11.81
N VAL A 157 30.07 2.51 -11.00
CA VAL A 157 29.47 2.86 -9.71
C VAL A 157 28.16 3.64 -9.90
N LEU A 158 28.08 4.52 -10.90
CA LEU A 158 26.85 5.24 -11.24
C LEU A 158 25.74 4.29 -11.68
N ASP A 159 26.02 3.35 -12.57
CA ASP A 159 25.04 2.38 -13.08
C ASP A 159 24.49 1.50 -11.95
N ARG A 160 25.36 1.12 -11.01
CA ARG A 160 24.95 0.40 -9.82
C ARG A 160 24.00 1.23 -8.95
N ASN A 161 24.33 2.50 -8.71
CA ASN A 161 23.47 3.39 -7.94
C ASN A 161 22.13 3.63 -8.64
N LEU A 162 22.10 3.74 -9.97
CA LEU A 162 20.88 3.91 -10.75
C LEU A 162 19.93 2.71 -10.62
N ALA A 163 20.47 1.48 -10.61
CA ALA A 163 19.66 0.29 -10.36
C ALA A 163 19.11 0.25 -8.92
N GLU A 164 19.95 0.56 -7.93
CA GLU A 164 19.56 0.55 -6.52
C GLU A 164 18.58 1.71 -6.17
N ASN A 165 18.57 2.82 -6.92
CA ASN A 165 17.66 3.95 -6.73
C ASN A 165 16.18 3.56 -6.78
N ILE A 166 15.83 2.48 -7.51
CA ILE A 166 14.47 1.96 -7.58
C ILE A 166 13.93 1.67 -6.18
N SER A 167 14.74 1.14 -5.27
CA SER A 167 14.29 0.83 -3.90
C SER A 167 14.71 1.85 -2.84
N ARG A 168 15.13 3.06 -3.21
CA ARG A 168 15.63 4.03 -2.23
C ARG A 168 14.55 4.82 -1.52
N VAL A 169 13.61 5.41 -2.26
CA VAL A 169 12.61 6.36 -1.71
C VAL A 169 11.19 5.94 -2.07
N LEU A 170 10.26 6.08 -1.12
CA LEU A 170 8.83 5.84 -1.36
C LEU A 170 8.21 7.05 -2.06
N TYR A 171 7.57 6.84 -3.22
CA TYR A 171 6.91 7.88 -4.02
C TYR A 171 7.83 9.10 -4.29
N PRO A 172 8.85 8.96 -5.15
CA PRO A 172 9.68 10.10 -5.55
C PRO A 172 8.82 11.18 -6.20
N ASN A 173 9.22 12.45 -6.04
CA ASN A 173 8.53 13.59 -6.65
C ASN A 173 8.41 13.39 -8.17
N ASP A 174 7.18 13.37 -8.68
CA ASP A 174 6.85 13.04 -10.07
C ASP A 174 6.47 14.27 -10.91
N ASN A 175 6.78 15.48 -10.43
CA ASN A 175 6.61 16.71 -11.21
C ASN A 175 7.52 16.73 -12.45
N PHE A 176 8.65 16.03 -12.39
CA PHE A 176 9.62 15.92 -13.49
C PHE A 176 9.53 14.56 -14.21
N PHE A 177 10.00 14.50 -15.45
CA PHE A 177 9.94 13.30 -16.27
C PHE A 177 10.71 12.12 -15.66
N GLU A 178 11.89 12.38 -15.12
CA GLU A 178 12.75 11.40 -14.47
C GLU A 178 12.08 10.79 -13.22
N GLY A 179 11.31 11.60 -12.48
CA GLY A 179 10.51 11.14 -11.34
C GLY A 179 9.37 10.21 -11.75
N LYS A 180 8.67 10.55 -12.84
CA LYS A 180 7.64 9.69 -13.45
C LYS A 180 8.19 8.35 -13.92
N GLU A 181 9.35 8.38 -14.59
CA GLU A 181 10.03 7.17 -15.03
C GLU A 181 10.45 6.30 -13.83
N LEU A 182 11.03 6.89 -12.78
CA LEU A 182 11.43 6.16 -11.58
C LEU A 182 10.22 5.52 -10.88
N ARG A 183 9.09 6.22 -10.78
CA ARG A 183 7.85 5.69 -10.22
C ARG A 183 7.33 4.49 -11.02
N LEU A 184 7.29 4.59 -12.35
CA LEU A 184 6.89 3.45 -13.20
C LEU A 184 7.89 2.27 -13.08
N LYS A 185 9.19 2.55 -12.95
CA LYS A 185 10.19 1.50 -12.66
C LYS A 185 9.92 0.80 -11.34
N GLN A 186 9.55 1.54 -10.28
CA GLN A 186 9.20 0.97 -8.98
C GLN A 186 7.99 0.05 -9.07
N GLU A 187 6.92 0.54 -9.71
CA GLU A 187 5.68 -0.22 -9.93
C GLU A 187 5.96 -1.53 -10.67
N TYR A 188 6.65 -1.44 -11.81
CA TYR A 188 6.98 -2.61 -12.60
C TYR A 188 7.97 -3.56 -11.89
N PHE A 189 8.94 -3.02 -11.16
CA PHE A 189 9.92 -3.82 -10.43
C PHE A 189 9.27 -4.76 -9.42
N VAL A 190 8.36 -4.23 -8.59
CA VAL A 190 7.61 -5.04 -7.63
C VAL A 190 6.76 -6.06 -8.36
N VAL A 191 6.04 -5.65 -9.40
CA VAL A 191 5.18 -6.53 -10.19
C VAL A 191 5.94 -7.71 -10.78
N ALA A 192 7.03 -7.45 -11.50
CA ALA A 192 7.78 -8.47 -12.23
C ALA A 192 8.44 -9.48 -11.28
N ALA A 193 9.06 -9.01 -10.20
CA ALA A 193 9.67 -9.88 -9.19
C ALA A 193 8.61 -10.75 -8.49
N THR A 194 7.48 -10.14 -8.14
CA THR A 194 6.36 -10.80 -7.46
C THR A 194 5.75 -11.91 -8.31
N LEU A 195 5.41 -11.63 -9.57
CA LEU A 195 4.76 -12.60 -10.44
C LEU A 195 5.66 -13.79 -10.74
N GLN A 196 6.95 -13.56 -10.96
CA GLN A 196 7.93 -14.64 -11.10
C GLN A 196 7.98 -15.52 -9.85
N ASP A 197 7.98 -14.93 -8.64
CA ASP A 197 7.96 -15.70 -7.39
C ASP A 197 6.66 -16.48 -7.18
N ILE A 198 5.50 -15.90 -7.52
CA ILE A 198 4.20 -16.57 -7.47
C ILE A 198 4.16 -17.77 -8.40
N ILE A 199 4.57 -17.59 -9.66
CA ILE A 199 4.59 -18.66 -10.67
C ILE A 199 5.56 -19.76 -10.25
N ARG A 200 6.74 -19.40 -9.74
CA ARG A 200 7.71 -20.35 -9.19
C ARG A 200 7.09 -21.20 -8.07
N ARG A 201 6.41 -20.58 -7.09
CA ARG A 201 5.74 -21.30 -6.00
C ARG A 201 4.63 -22.21 -6.52
N PHE A 202 3.83 -21.73 -7.47
CA PHE A 202 2.78 -22.54 -8.11
C PHE A 202 3.37 -23.77 -8.79
N LYS A 203 4.41 -23.62 -9.62
CA LYS A 203 5.10 -24.74 -10.29
C LYS A 203 5.68 -25.74 -9.29
N ILE A 204 6.32 -25.27 -8.21
CA ILE A 204 6.83 -26.15 -7.15
C ILE A 204 5.72 -26.98 -6.51
N SER A 205 4.55 -26.39 -6.25
CA SER A 205 3.40 -27.12 -5.69
C SER A 205 2.88 -28.24 -6.59
N LYS A 206 3.17 -28.16 -7.90
CA LYS A 206 2.76 -29.13 -8.92
C LYS A 206 3.81 -30.18 -9.26
N LYS A 207 5.06 -30.05 -8.80
CA LYS A 207 6.19 -30.97 -9.12
C LYS A 207 5.97 -32.45 -8.74
N GLY A 208 4.89 -32.79 -8.01
CA GLY A 208 4.47 -34.17 -7.72
C GLY A 208 3.28 -34.68 -8.54
N SER A 209 2.75 -33.90 -9.49
CA SER A 209 1.59 -34.28 -10.32
C SER A 209 2.05 -35.00 -11.60
N THR A 210 1.43 -36.12 -11.94
CA THR A 210 1.80 -36.97 -13.09
C THR A 210 1.21 -36.48 -14.43
N GLY A 211 1.39 -35.20 -14.76
CA GLY A 211 0.90 -34.62 -16.00
C GLY A 211 1.69 -33.38 -16.45
N PRO A 212 1.47 -32.90 -17.69
CA PRO A 212 2.08 -31.66 -18.18
C PRO A 212 1.71 -30.47 -17.28
N GLU A 213 2.62 -29.49 -17.16
CA GLU A 213 2.40 -28.27 -16.37
C GLU A 213 1.25 -27.44 -16.96
N SER A 214 0.01 -27.70 -16.53
CA SER A 214 -1.16 -26.90 -16.89
C SER A 214 -1.39 -25.75 -15.90
N PHE A 215 -1.64 -24.56 -16.46
CA PHE A 215 -2.01 -23.35 -15.73
C PHE A 215 -3.53 -23.17 -15.55
N ASP A 216 -4.36 -24.11 -16.00
CA ASP A 216 -5.83 -23.97 -15.88
C ASP A 216 -6.28 -23.87 -14.41
N SER A 217 -5.56 -24.56 -13.52
CA SER A 217 -5.78 -24.52 -12.07
C SER A 217 -5.11 -23.33 -11.37
N PHE A 218 -4.46 -22.42 -12.10
CA PHE A 218 -3.78 -21.25 -11.52
C PHE A 218 -4.74 -20.35 -10.75
N PRO A 219 -5.91 -19.95 -11.28
CA PRO A 219 -6.85 -19.06 -10.56
C PRO A 219 -7.50 -19.72 -9.33
N GLU A 220 -7.46 -21.04 -9.23
CA GLU A 220 -7.99 -21.77 -8.06
C GLU A 220 -6.99 -21.80 -6.89
N LYS A 221 -5.72 -21.52 -7.16
CA LYS A 221 -4.62 -21.55 -6.19
C LYS A 221 -3.99 -20.18 -5.96
N VAL A 222 -4.14 -19.26 -6.89
CA VAL A 222 -3.54 -17.93 -6.88
C VAL A 222 -4.64 -16.89 -7.06
N ALA A 223 -4.71 -15.96 -6.12
CA ALA A 223 -5.52 -14.75 -6.21
C ALA A 223 -4.62 -13.55 -5.92
N ILE A 224 -4.69 -12.52 -6.77
CA ILE A 224 -3.86 -11.33 -6.66
C ILE A 224 -4.77 -10.11 -6.54
N GLN A 225 -4.66 -9.40 -5.42
CA GLN A 225 -5.38 -8.14 -5.20
C GLN A 225 -4.51 -6.95 -5.59
N LEU A 226 -5.01 -6.13 -6.50
CA LEU A 226 -4.43 -4.84 -6.89
C LEU A 226 -5.00 -3.76 -5.96
N ASN A 227 -4.15 -3.13 -5.15
CA ASN A 227 -4.55 -2.01 -4.29
C ASN A 227 -4.19 -0.70 -4.99
N ASP A 228 -5.20 0.04 -5.43
CA ASP A 228 -5.08 1.12 -6.42
C ASP A 228 -4.42 0.66 -7.73
N THR A 229 -4.03 1.61 -8.58
CA THR A 229 -3.49 1.37 -9.92
C THR A 229 -1.99 1.12 -9.95
N HIS A 230 -1.27 1.34 -8.84
CA HIS A 230 0.18 1.16 -8.79
C HIS A 230 0.65 -0.22 -9.28
N PRO A 231 0.03 -1.36 -8.89
CA PRO A 231 0.41 -2.67 -9.41
C PRO A 231 -0.31 -3.07 -10.71
N ALA A 232 -0.97 -2.15 -11.43
CA ALA A 232 -1.78 -2.47 -12.62
C ALA A 232 -0.96 -3.17 -13.73
N MET A 233 0.35 -2.91 -13.81
CA MET A 233 1.26 -3.58 -14.74
C MET A 233 1.35 -5.10 -14.50
N ALA A 234 0.82 -5.63 -13.40
CA ALA A 234 0.73 -7.07 -13.15
C ALA A 234 -0.14 -7.78 -14.19
N ILE A 235 -1.17 -7.12 -14.71
CA ILE A 235 -2.04 -7.67 -15.74
C ILE A 235 -1.26 -7.95 -17.04
N PRO A 236 -0.61 -6.94 -17.68
CA PRO A 236 0.17 -7.19 -18.88
C PRO A 236 1.43 -8.03 -18.63
N GLU A 237 2.05 -7.96 -17.43
CA GLU A 237 3.20 -8.81 -17.12
C GLU A 237 2.81 -10.29 -16.99
N LEU A 238 1.68 -10.61 -16.37
CA LEU A 238 1.21 -12.00 -16.30
C LEU A 238 0.89 -12.53 -17.70
N MET A 239 0.26 -11.70 -18.54
CA MET A 239 0.03 -12.03 -19.95
C MET A 239 1.34 -12.25 -20.71
N ARG A 240 2.35 -11.41 -20.49
CA ARG A 240 3.67 -11.57 -21.11
C ARG A 240 4.30 -12.91 -20.73
N VAL A 241 4.31 -13.25 -19.44
CA VAL A 241 4.88 -14.53 -18.99
C VAL A 241 4.11 -15.69 -19.57
N PHE A 242 2.78 -15.69 -19.52
CA PHE A 242 1.97 -16.78 -20.08
C PHE A 242 2.12 -16.96 -21.59
N VAL A 243 2.11 -15.87 -22.36
CA VAL A 243 2.16 -15.96 -23.83
C VAL A 243 3.59 -16.13 -24.33
N ASP A 244 4.52 -15.30 -23.87
CA ASP A 244 5.86 -15.26 -24.46
C ASP A 244 6.77 -16.36 -23.90
N VAL A 245 6.63 -16.69 -22.60
CA VAL A 245 7.51 -17.66 -21.91
C VAL A 245 6.87 -19.03 -21.82
N GLU A 246 5.66 -19.12 -21.27
CA GLU A 246 4.94 -20.39 -21.07
C GLU A 246 4.19 -20.87 -22.32
N LYS A 247 4.17 -20.06 -23.39
CA LYS A 247 3.61 -20.38 -24.71
C LYS A 247 2.13 -20.76 -24.71
N LEU A 248 1.34 -20.18 -23.81
CA LEU A 248 -0.12 -20.28 -23.84
C LEU A 248 -0.69 -19.47 -25.02
N ASP A 249 -1.80 -19.93 -25.56
CA ASP A 249 -2.59 -19.12 -26.48
C ASP A 249 -3.17 -17.89 -25.76
N TRP A 250 -3.42 -16.83 -26.52
CA TRP A 250 -3.83 -15.54 -25.98
C TRP A 250 -5.15 -15.61 -25.19
N ASP A 251 -6.13 -16.37 -25.69
CA ASP A 251 -7.47 -16.40 -25.11
C ASP A 251 -7.47 -17.19 -23.79
N THR A 252 -6.75 -18.30 -23.73
CA THR A 252 -6.53 -19.07 -22.50
C THR A 252 -5.75 -18.24 -21.48
N ALA A 253 -4.65 -17.62 -21.88
CA ALA A 253 -3.87 -16.76 -20.99
C ALA A 253 -4.70 -15.59 -20.42
N TRP A 254 -5.53 -14.97 -21.26
CA TRP A 254 -6.40 -13.87 -20.85
C TRP A 254 -7.53 -14.31 -19.92
N ALA A 255 -8.13 -15.47 -20.18
CA ALA A 255 -9.15 -16.05 -19.31
C ALA A 255 -8.59 -16.36 -17.90
N ILE A 256 -7.40 -16.95 -17.82
CA ILE A 256 -6.70 -17.22 -16.55
C ILE A 256 -6.36 -15.89 -15.85
N THR A 257 -5.81 -14.92 -16.59
CA THR A 257 -5.42 -13.61 -16.05
C THR A 257 -6.60 -12.89 -15.40
N LYS A 258 -7.73 -12.75 -16.12
CA LYS A 258 -8.92 -12.09 -15.57
C LYS A 258 -9.43 -12.75 -14.29
N ARG A 259 -9.44 -14.09 -14.25
CA ARG A 259 -9.89 -14.85 -13.06
C ARG A 259 -8.92 -14.75 -11.88
N THR A 260 -7.68 -14.34 -12.09
CA THR A 260 -6.66 -14.26 -11.03
C THR A 260 -6.65 -12.90 -10.34
N PHE A 261 -6.94 -11.82 -11.06
CA PHE A 261 -6.86 -10.45 -10.54
C PHE A 261 -8.19 -9.90 -10.02
N ALA A 262 -8.13 -9.20 -8.90
CA ALA A 262 -9.19 -8.34 -8.37
C ALA A 262 -8.61 -6.95 -8.03
N TYR A 263 -9.41 -5.90 -8.18
CA TYR A 263 -8.96 -4.51 -8.07
C TYR A 263 -9.74 -3.74 -6.98
N THR A 264 -9.02 -3.10 -6.06
CA THR A 264 -9.59 -2.15 -5.10
C THR A 264 -9.24 -0.73 -5.51
N ASN A 265 -10.26 0.12 -5.66
CA ASN A 265 -10.08 1.56 -5.83
C ASN A 265 -10.23 2.27 -4.47
N HIS A 266 -9.28 3.14 -4.12
CA HIS A 266 -9.28 3.91 -2.87
C HIS A 266 -9.57 5.41 -3.05
N THR A 267 -9.75 5.87 -4.30
CA THR A 267 -9.89 7.30 -4.59
C THR A 267 -10.71 7.56 -5.85
N VAL A 268 -11.54 8.60 -5.77
CA VAL A 268 -12.32 9.14 -6.88
C VAL A 268 -11.71 10.41 -7.48
N LEU A 269 -10.59 10.87 -6.92
CA LEU A 269 -9.92 12.09 -7.37
C LEU A 269 -9.21 11.83 -8.71
N PRO A 270 -9.51 12.60 -9.78
CA PRO A 270 -8.93 12.39 -11.10
C PRO A 270 -7.40 12.41 -11.13
N GLU A 271 -6.77 13.22 -10.28
CA GLU A 271 -5.32 13.36 -10.13
C GLU A 271 -4.65 12.10 -9.56
N ALA A 272 -5.40 11.27 -8.83
CA ALA A 272 -4.90 10.05 -8.23
C ALA A 272 -5.14 8.81 -9.11
N LEU A 273 -5.85 8.96 -10.23
CA LEU A 273 -6.02 7.91 -11.24
C LEU A 273 -4.87 7.99 -12.24
N GLU A 274 -3.97 7.02 -12.17
CA GLU A 274 -2.71 7.04 -12.93
C GLU A 274 -2.93 6.96 -14.44
N ARG A 275 -2.31 7.91 -15.14
CA ARG A 275 -2.30 8.02 -16.60
C ARG A 275 -0.87 8.12 -17.09
N TRP A 276 -0.32 7.02 -17.61
CA TRP A 276 1.06 6.97 -18.06
C TRP A 276 1.18 7.40 -19.52
N PRO A 277 2.08 8.34 -19.88
CA PRO A 277 2.32 8.69 -21.28
C PRO A 277 2.77 7.45 -22.08
N VAL A 278 2.19 7.26 -23.27
CA VAL A 278 2.50 6.11 -24.11
C VAL A 278 3.99 6.06 -24.46
N GLY A 279 4.62 7.20 -24.79
CA GLY A 279 6.06 7.23 -25.12
C GLY A 279 6.97 6.80 -23.97
N LEU A 280 6.55 7.01 -22.71
CA LEU A 280 7.29 6.53 -21.53
C LEU A 280 7.21 5.00 -21.45
N LEU A 281 6.02 4.43 -21.60
CA LEU A 281 5.81 2.98 -21.62
C LEU A 281 6.50 2.32 -22.83
N GLU A 282 6.48 2.97 -23.98
CA GLU A 282 7.14 2.49 -25.19
C GLU A 282 8.66 2.36 -25.00
N THR A 283 9.26 3.34 -24.33
CA THR A 283 10.70 3.34 -24.05
C THR A 283 11.06 2.32 -22.97
N LEU A 284 10.30 2.29 -21.86
CA LEU A 284 10.66 1.51 -20.68
C LEU A 284 10.20 0.04 -20.77
N LEU A 285 9.01 -0.20 -21.31
CA LEU A 285 8.30 -1.49 -21.29
C LEU A 285 7.61 -1.75 -22.66
N PRO A 286 8.37 -1.81 -23.77
CA PRO A 286 7.82 -1.87 -25.13
C PRO A 286 6.91 -3.07 -25.35
N ARG A 287 7.26 -4.23 -24.77
CA ARG A 287 6.45 -5.45 -24.90
C ARG A 287 5.11 -5.33 -24.19
N HIS A 288 5.09 -4.74 -23.00
CA HIS A 288 3.85 -4.52 -22.24
C HIS A 288 2.92 -3.56 -22.94
N LEU A 289 3.47 -2.52 -23.57
CA LEU A 289 2.65 -1.60 -24.37
C LEU A 289 1.93 -2.32 -25.52
N GLN A 290 2.61 -3.22 -26.24
CA GLN A 290 1.96 -4.04 -27.28
C GLN A 290 0.84 -4.92 -26.71
N ILE A 291 1.06 -5.53 -25.54
CA ILE A 291 0.06 -6.35 -24.84
C ILE A 291 -1.14 -5.48 -24.43
N ILE A 292 -0.91 -4.29 -23.88
CA ILE A 292 -1.95 -3.33 -23.52
C ILE A 292 -2.77 -2.93 -24.74
N TYR A 293 -2.13 -2.62 -25.87
CA TYR A 293 -2.85 -2.32 -27.11
C TYR A 293 -3.70 -3.50 -27.59
N ARG A 294 -3.20 -4.73 -27.49
CA ARG A 294 -3.98 -5.92 -27.86
C ARG A 294 -5.16 -6.16 -26.91
N ILE A 295 -4.99 -5.92 -25.61
CA ILE A 295 -6.09 -5.94 -24.63
C ILE A 295 -7.12 -4.87 -24.99
N ASN A 296 -6.67 -3.64 -25.29
CA ASN A 296 -7.55 -2.54 -25.67
C ASN A 296 -8.35 -2.87 -26.92
N GLN A 297 -7.70 -3.39 -27.97
CA GLN A 297 -8.36 -3.77 -29.21
C GLN A 297 -9.48 -4.80 -28.96
N GLY A 298 -9.16 -5.91 -28.26
CA GLY A 298 -10.15 -6.94 -27.96
C GLY A 298 -11.29 -6.43 -27.06
N HIS A 299 -11.00 -5.51 -26.14
CA HIS A 299 -12.03 -4.86 -25.33
C HIS A 299 -12.97 -4.00 -26.19
N LEU A 300 -12.42 -3.11 -27.00
CA LEU A 300 -13.20 -2.18 -27.82
C LEU A 300 -13.99 -2.90 -28.92
N ASP A 301 -13.46 -3.98 -29.50
CA ASP A 301 -14.20 -4.83 -30.44
C ASP A 301 -15.44 -5.44 -29.77
N GLY A 302 -15.31 -5.88 -28.50
CA GLY A 302 -16.42 -6.34 -27.68
C GLY A 302 -17.46 -5.25 -27.40
N ILE A 303 -17.02 -4.03 -27.07
CA ILE A 303 -17.91 -2.88 -26.86
C ILE A 303 -18.65 -2.51 -28.14
N GLY A 304 -17.95 -2.45 -29.27
CA GLY A 304 -18.55 -2.11 -30.57
C GLY A 304 -19.58 -3.14 -31.04
N ALA A 305 -19.39 -4.41 -30.69
CA ALA A 305 -20.38 -5.47 -30.95
C ALA A 305 -21.63 -5.36 -30.06
N LEU A 306 -21.47 -4.97 -28.79
CA LEU A 306 -22.58 -4.84 -27.83
C LEU A 306 -23.37 -3.55 -27.98
N PHE A 307 -22.71 -2.45 -28.37
CA PHE A 307 -23.32 -1.13 -28.53
C PHE A 307 -23.01 -0.54 -29.93
N PRO A 308 -23.59 -1.10 -31.02
CA PRO A 308 -23.33 -0.62 -32.36
C PRO A 308 -23.73 0.86 -32.53
N GLY A 309 -22.79 1.69 -32.96
CA GLY A 309 -23.01 3.12 -33.25
C GLY A 309 -22.71 4.10 -32.10
N ASP A 310 -22.46 3.62 -30.87
CA ASP A 310 -22.07 4.48 -29.74
C ASP A 310 -20.54 4.67 -29.69
N LEU A 311 -20.02 5.48 -30.61
CA LEU A 311 -18.59 5.77 -30.71
C LEU A 311 -18.05 6.52 -29.48
N ASP A 312 -18.89 7.32 -28.82
CA ASP A 312 -18.48 8.05 -27.63
C ASP A 312 -18.25 7.10 -26.44
N ARG A 313 -19.08 6.06 -26.28
CA ARG A 313 -18.85 5.01 -25.27
C ARG A 313 -17.56 4.25 -25.53
N ILE A 314 -17.26 3.89 -26.79
CA ILE A 314 -15.98 3.25 -27.16
C ILE A 314 -14.81 4.13 -26.72
N ARG A 315 -14.87 5.44 -26.98
CA ARG A 315 -13.83 6.39 -26.56
C ARG A 315 -13.69 6.48 -25.05
N ARG A 316 -14.80 6.56 -24.30
CA ARG A 316 -14.78 6.65 -22.82
C ARG A 316 -14.31 5.37 -22.13
N MET A 317 -14.52 4.21 -22.75
CA MET A 317 -14.12 2.90 -22.21
C MET A 317 -12.74 2.42 -22.70
N SER A 318 -12.09 3.19 -23.58
CA SER A 318 -10.74 2.89 -24.06
C SER A 318 -9.72 2.90 -22.93
N LEU A 319 -8.77 1.96 -22.97
CA LEU A 319 -7.60 1.96 -22.10
C LEU A 319 -6.59 3.03 -22.53
N ILE A 320 -6.70 3.52 -23.77
CA ILE A 320 -5.83 4.54 -24.35
C ILE A 320 -6.62 5.84 -24.50
N GLU A 321 -6.20 6.87 -23.75
CA GLU A 321 -6.71 8.22 -23.87
C GLU A 321 -5.94 8.96 -24.96
N GLU A 322 -6.64 9.72 -25.80
CA GLU A 322 -6.04 10.50 -26.90
C GLU A 322 -6.00 12.02 -26.61
N ASP A 323 -6.79 12.49 -25.65
CA ASP A 323 -6.91 13.91 -25.31
C ASP A 323 -5.69 14.42 -24.53
N GLY A 324 -5.03 15.47 -25.03
CA GLY A 324 -3.85 16.06 -24.38
C GLY A 324 -2.61 15.16 -24.42
N GLY A 325 -2.52 14.31 -25.44
CA GLY A 325 -1.43 13.36 -25.69
C GLY A 325 -1.80 11.93 -25.30
N LYS A 326 -1.26 10.95 -26.03
CA LYS A 326 -1.60 9.53 -25.82
C LYS A 326 -1.15 9.04 -24.44
N ARG A 327 -2.09 8.53 -23.64
CA ARG A 327 -1.84 8.00 -22.29
C ARG A 327 -2.56 6.67 -22.09
N VAL A 328 -1.99 5.82 -21.26
CA VAL A 328 -2.63 4.59 -20.79
C VAL A 328 -3.36 4.89 -19.48
N ASN A 329 -4.67 4.64 -19.44
CA ASN A 329 -5.47 4.74 -18.23
C ASN A 329 -5.38 3.43 -17.43
N MET A 330 -4.66 3.48 -16.32
CA MET A 330 -4.37 2.29 -15.52
C MET A 330 -5.59 1.76 -14.77
N ALA A 331 -6.55 2.63 -14.44
CA ALA A 331 -7.80 2.23 -13.81
C ALA A 331 -8.65 1.40 -14.79
N HIS A 332 -8.75 1.83 -16.06
CA HIS A 332 -9.46 1.07 -17.09
C HIS A 332 -8.78 -0.28 -17.34
N LEU A 333 -7.44 -0.33 -17.38
CA LEU A 333 -6.69 -1.58 -17.47
C LEU A 333 -7.02 -2.52 -16.30
N CYS A 334 -7.03 -2.01 -15.05
CA CYS A 334 -7.40 -2.78 -13.87
C CYS A 334 -8.83 -3.33 -13.95
N ILE A 335 -9.79 -2.51 -14.34
CA ILE A 335 -11.20 -2.91 -14.45
C ILE A 335 -11.35 -4.01 -15.50
N VAL A 336 -10.77 -3.82 -16.70
CA VAL A 336 -10.90 -4.78 -17.82
C VAL A 336 -10.16 -6.09 -17.53
N GLY A 337 -8.99 -6.02 -16.87
CA GLY A 337 -8.15 -7.18 -16.57
C GLY A 337 -8.45 -7.93 -15.28
N SER A 338 -9.48 -7.53 -14.52
CA SER A 338 -9.87 -8.17 -13.26
C SER A 338 -11.23 -8.84 -13.35
N HIS A 339 -11.55 -9.77 -12.43
CA HIS A 339 -12.89 -10.35 -12.31
C HIS A 339 -13.77 -9.66 -11.26
N ALA A 340 -13.17 -8.85 -10.37
CA ALA A 340 -13.87 -8.11 -9.34
C ALA A 340 -13.25 -6.72 -9.14
N VAL A 341 -14.09 -5.73 -8.90
CA VAL A 341 -13.71 -4.34 -8.58
C VAL A 341 -14.44 -3.92 -7.32
N ASN A 342 -13.76 -3.37 -6.32
CA ASN A 342 -14.41 -2.90 -5.10
C ASN A 342 -14.01 -1.49 -4.67
N GLY A 343 -14.98 -0.76 -4.12
CA GLY A 343 -14.73 0.44 -3.34
C GLY A 343 -14.56 0.14 -1.85
N VAL A 344 -14.07 1.14 -1.10
CA VAL A 344 -13.67 1.00 0.31
C VAL A 344 -14.68 1.52 1.35
N ALA A 345 -15.82 2.02 0.89
CA ALA A 345 -16.97 2.41 1.69
C ALA A 345 -18.23 2.37 0.80
N GLU A 346 -19.41 2.22 1.38
CA GLU A 346 -20.65 2.08 0.60
C GLU A 346 -20.88 3.29 -0.31
N ILE A 347 -20.83 4.51 0.26
CA ILE A 347 -20.93 5.76 -0.50
C ILE A 347 -19.89 5.85 -1.62
N HIS A 348 -18.64 5.46 -1.32
CA HIS A 348 -17.54 5.47 -2.29
C HIS A 348 -17.80 4.48 -3.43
N SER A 349 -18.31 3.29 -3.11
CA SER A 349 -18.63 2.26 -4.09
C SER A 349 -19.80 2.68 -4.98
N ASN A 350 -20.77 3.42 -4.43
CA ASN A 350 -21.87 3.99 -5.21
C ASN A 350 -21.39 5.09 -6.17
N ILE A 351 -20.48 5.97 -5.74
CA ILE A 351 -19.86 6.99 -6.62
C ILE A 351 -19.08 6.31 -7.75
N ILE A 352 -18.31 5.26 -7.43
CA ILE A 352 -17.61 4.46 -8.45
C ILE A 352 -18.59 3.91 -9.50
N LYS A 353 -19.68 3.28 -9.05
CA LYS A 353 -20.66 2.64 -9.94
C LYS A 353 -21.47 3.63 -10.77
N ASN A 354 -21.86 4.76 -10.18
CA ASN A 354 -22.83 5.67 -10.78
C ASN A 354 -22.18 6.82 -11.56
N ASP A 355 -20.97 7.23 -11.17
CA ASP A 355 -20.33 8.43 -11.71
C ASP A 355 -19.02 8.08 -12.43
N VAL A 356 -18.04 7.53 -11.70
CA VAL A 356 -16.64 7.42 -12.20
C VAL A 356 -16.48 6.33 -13.26
N PHE A 357 -17.02 5.13 -13.01
CA PHE A 357 -16.89 3.97 -13.90
C PHE A 357 -18.27 3.47 -14.35
N ARG A 358 -19.20 4.40 -14.56
CA ARG A 358 -20.58 4.12 -14.93
C ARG A 358 -20.70 3.19 -16.13
N ASP A 359 -20.02 3.50 -17.22
CA ASP A 359 -20.11 2.70 -18.46
C ASP A 359 -19.63 1.25 -18.24
N PHE A 360 -18.61 1.05 -17.40
CA PHE A 360 -18.13 -0.29 -17.03
C PHE A 360 -19.11 -1.01 -16.07
N SER A 361 -19.71 -0.29 -15.13
CA SER A 361 -20.69 -0.85 -14.21
C SER A 361 -22.01 -1.21 -14.88
N GLU A 362 -22.41 -0.49 -15.94
CA GLU A 362 -23.56 -0.84 -16.77
C GLU A 362 -23.30 -2.12 -17.57
N LEU A 363 -22.05 -2.34 -18.01
CA LEU A 363 -21.65 -3.53 -18.77
C LEU A 363 -21.52 -4.78 -17.89
N GLU A 364 -20.84 -4.69 -16.76
CA GLU A 364 -20.55 -5.82 -15.86
C GLU A 364 -20.98 -5.49 -14.40
N PRO A 365 -22.28 -5.39 -14.09
CA PRO A 365 -22.74 -4.92 -12.79
C PRO A 365 -22.28 -5.79 -11.61
N ASP A 366 -22.24 -7.12 -11.80
CA ASP A 366 -21.83 -8.09 -10.78
C ASP A 366 -20.35 -7.99 -10.40
N LYS A 367 -19.54 -7.37 -11.26
CA LYS A 367 -18.12 -7.13 -11.03
C LYS A 367 -17.88 -6.13 -9.91
N PHE A 368 -18.76 -5.13 -9.76
CA PHE A 368 -18.57 -4.03 -8.85
C PHE A 368 -19.17 -4.32 -7.47
N GLN A 369 -18.31 -4.32 -6.46
CA GLN A 369 -18.64 -4.67 -5.09
C GLN A 369 -18.29 -3.54 -4.10
N ASN A 370 -18.75 -3.71 -2.87
CA ASN A 370 -18.30 -2.92 -1.74
C ASN A 370 -17.52 -3.81 -0.75
N LYS A 371 -16.40 -3.31 -0.25
CA LYS A 371 -15.67 -3.86 0.90
C LYS A 371 -15.27 -2.70 1.81
N THR A 372 -16.10 -2.39 2.79
CA THR A 372 -15.81 -1.30 3.74
C THR A 372 -14.53 -1.57 4.51
N ASN A 373 -13.64 -0.57 4.55
CA ASN A 373 -12.36 -0.66 5.26
C ASN A 373 -12.56 -0.96 6.76
N GLY A 374 -11.54 -1.58 7.34
CA GLY A 374 -11.48 -1.87 8.78
C GLY A 374 -10.12 -1.57 9.36
N ILE A 375 -10.02 -1.68 10.69
CA ILE A 375 -8.78 -1.59 11.45
C ILE A 375 -8.62 -2.82 12.33
N THR A 376 -7.40 -3.24 12.61
CA THR A 376 -7.17 -4.36 13.55
C THR A 376 -7.31 -3.89 15.00
N PRO A 377 -8.17 -4.52 15.83
CA PRO A 377 -8.32 -4.17 17.25
C PRO A 377 -7.08 -4.53 18.07
N ARG A 378 -6.18 -5.36 17.54
CA ARG A 378 -4.95 -5.77 18.25
C ARG A 378 -4.01 -4.56 18.41
N ARG A 379 -3.76 -3.82 17.33
CA ARG A 379 -2.90 -2.64 17.39
C ARG A 379 -3.65 -1.39 17.86
N TRP A 380 -4.90 -1.22 17.42
CA TRP A 380 -5.68 0.01 17.64
C TRP A 380 -6.57 0.00 18.90
N LEU A 381 -6.44 -1.02 19.74
CA LEU A 381 -7.07 -1.06 21.05
C LEU A 381 -6.15 -1.78 22.05
N LEU A 382 -5.83 -3.05 21.79
CA LEU A 382 -5.07 -3.87 22.76
C LEU A 382 -3.63 -3.36 23.00
N LEU A 383 -2.92 -2.93 21.96
CA LEU A 383 -1.57 -2.34 22.08
C LEU A 383 -1.61 -0.91 22.59
N CYS A 384 -2.35 -0.03 21.91
CA CYS A 384 -2.26 1.42 22.17
C CYS A 384 -3.11 1.91 23.35
N ASN A 385 -4.03 1.08 23.87
CA ASN A 385 -4.90 1.47 24.98
C ASN A 385 -5.20 0.26 25.89
N PRO A 386 -4.18 -0.32 26.55
CA PRO A 386 -4.32 -1.51 27.37
C PRO A 386 -5.32 -1.31 28.51
N GLY A 387 -5.37 -0.12 29.13
CA GLY A 387 -6.35 0.16 30.20
C GLY A 387 -7.81 0.10 29.74
N LEU A 388 -8.12 0.55 28.53
CA LEU A 388 -9.47 0.37 27.98
C LEU A 388 -9.72 -1.09 27.58
N ALA A 389 -8.71 -1.76 27.05
CA ALA A 389 -8.80 -3.15 26.65
C ALA A 389 -9.10 -4.08 27.85
N GLU A 390 -8.46 -3.82 28.99
CA GLU A 390 -8.69 -4.52 30.26
C GLU A 390 -10.09 -4.25 30.81
N LEU A 391 -10.51 -2.98 30.89
CA LEU A 391 -11.86 -2.63 31.34
C LEU A 391 -12.96 -3.30 30.51
N ILE A 392 -12.79 -3.39 29.19
CA ILE A 392 -13.71 -4.13 28.31
C ILE A 392 -13.65 -5.63 28.60
N ALA A 393 -12.45 -6.19 28.81
CA ALA A 393 -12.29 -7.61 29.10
C ALA A 393 -12.94 -8.00 30.43
N GLU A 394 -12.86 -7.16 31.47
CA GLU A 394 -13.57 -7.37 32.75
C GLU A 394 -15.09 -7.37 32.57
N ALA A 395 -15.61 -6.47 31.71
CA ALA A 395 -17.04 -6.32 31.48
C ALA A 395 -17.66 -7.45 30.64
N ILE A 396 -16.99 -7.89 29.56
CA ILE A 396 -17.59 -8.78 28.56
C ILE A 396 -16.71 -9.98 28.16
N GLY A 397 -15.54 -10.14 28.78
CA GLY A 397 -14.52 -11.15 28.46
C GLY A 397 -13.62 -10.76 27.28
N GLU A 398 -12.54 -11.52 27.06
CA GLU A 398 -11.51 -11.21 26.05
C GLU A 398 -11.86 -11.61 24.60
N GLY A 399 -13.04 -12.22 24.39
CA GLY A 399 -13.48 -12.71 23.07
C GLY A 399 -13.50 -11.63 21.98
N TYR A 400 -13.69 -10.37 22.37
CA TYR A 400 -13.81 -9.24 21.45
C TYR A 400 -12.54 -8.99 20.60
N VAL A 401 -11.36 -9.42 21.06
CA VAL A 401 -10.10 -9.21 20.33
C VAL A 401 -10.10 -9.99 19.01
N LYS A 402 -10.74 -11.17 19.00
CA LYS A 402 -10.94 -12.00 17.81
C LYS A 402 -12.24 -11.66 17.08
N ASP A 403 -13.28 -11.23 17.81
CA ASP A 403 -14.60 -10.91 17.27
C ASP A 403 -15.12 -9.57 17.83
N LEU A 404 -14.82 -8.48 17.11
CA LEU A 404 -15.13 -7.12 17.56
C LEU A 404 -16.64 -6.84 17.65
N SER A 405 -17.50 -7.68 17.06
CA SER A 405 -18.95 -7.51 17.14
C SER A 405 -19.48 -7.63 18.58
N GLN A 406 -18.74 -8.31 19.46
CA GLN A 406 -19.11 -8.47 20.87
C GLN A 406 -19.10 -7.18 21.67
N LEU A 407 -18.45 -6.11 21.17
CA LEU A 407 -18.53 -4.78 21.79
C LEU A 407 -19.97 -4.25 21.87
N GLN A 408 -20.91 -4.78 21.09
CA GLN A 408 -22.34 -4.46 21.23
C GLN A 408 -22.91 -4.77 22.61
N LYS A 409 -22.34 -5.73 23.35
CA LYS A 409 -22.74 -6.05 24.73
C LYS A 409 -22.52 -4.87 25.69
N LEU A 410 -21.58 -3.98 25.39
CA LEU A 410 -21.33 -2.77 26.19
C LEU A 410 -22.52 -1.80 26.18
N ASN A 411 -23.46 -1.93 25.23
CA ASN A 411 -24.69 -1.13 25.24
C ASN A 411 -25.55 -1.36 26.50
N GLU A 412 -25.43 -2.54 27.13
CA GLU A 412 -26.13 -2.84 28.38
C GLU A 412 -25.56 -2.06 29.58
N LEU A 413 -24.31 -1.57 29.47
CA LEU A 413 -23.59 -0.85 30.51
C LEU A 413 -23.62 0.68 30.32
N VAL A 414 -24.38 1.18 29.36
CA VAL A 414 -24.43 2.62 29.03
C VAL A 414 -24.96 3.50 30.17
N ASN A 415 -25.74 2.91 31.09
CA ASN A 415 -26.29 3.59 32.28
C ASN A 415 -25.67 3.08 33.59
N ASP A 416 -24.59 2.30 33.52
CA ASP A 416 -23.86 1.86 34.71
C ASP A 416 -22.88 2.96 35.13
N ASP A 417 -23.19 3.63 36.25
CA ASP A 417 -22.39 4.73 36.79
C ASP A 417 -20.94 4.32 37.10
N ALA A 418 -20.70 3.07 37.51
CA ALA A 418 -19.36 2.58 37.78
C ALA A 418 -18.58 2.43 36.45
N PHE A 419 -19.19 1.78 35.46
CA PHE A 419 -18.57 1.61 34.15
C PHE A 419 -18.27 2.95 33.46
N ILE A 420 -19.22 3.90 33.49
CA ILE A 420 -19.03 5.25 32.96
C ILE A 420 -17.85 5.96 33.62
N ARG A 421 -17.74 5.86 34.95
CA ARG A 421 -16.63 6.45 35.71
C ARG A 421 -15.30 5.82 35.33
N ASP A 422 -15.25 4.51 35.19
CA ASP A 422 -14.01 3.79 34.88
C ASP A 422 -13.54 4.08 33.44
N VAL A 423 -14.45 4.15 32.47
CA VAL A 423 -14.15 4.63 31.10
C VAL A 423 -13.61 6.06 31.12
N SER A 424 -14.19 6.93 31.95
CA SER A 424 -13.72 8.32 32.11
C SER A 424 -12.32 8.39 32.72
N ASN A 425 -12.02 7.57 33.71
CA ASN A 425 -10.70 7.48 34.35
C ASN A 425 -9.64 7.04 33.32
N VAL A 426 -9.91 5.97 32.58
CA VAL A 426 -9.01 5.50 31.51
C VAL A 426 -8.74 6.60 30.47
N LYS A 427 -9.76 7.38 30.10
CA LYS A 427 -9.57 8.52 29.19
C LYS A 427 -8.67 9.59 29.81
N GLN A 428 -8.86 9.90 31.09
CA GLN A 428 -8.06 10.90 31.78
C GLN A 428 -6.60 10.48 31.91
N ASP A 429 -6.32 9.22 32.25
CA ASP A 429 -4.97 8.68 32.36
C ASP A 429 -4.23 8.73 31.01
N ASN A 430 -4.92 8.38 29.92
CA ASN A 430 -4.38 8.52 28.57
C ASN A 430 -4.03 9.98 28.22
N LYS A 431 -4.81 10.97 28.70
CA LYS A 431 -4.50 12.40 28.51
C LYS A 431 -3.28 12.83 29.33
N VAL A 432 -3.15 12.31 30.55
CA VAL A 432 -1.97 12.55 31.41
C VAL A 432 -0.71 12.04 30.70
N LYS A 433 -0.72 10.78 30.23
CA LYS A 433 0.40 10.19 29.49
C LYS A 433 0.78 11.01 28.27
N PHE A 434 -0.19 11.41 27.45
CA PHE A 434 0.07 12.23 26.26
C PHE A 434 0.62 13.63 26.60
N SER A 435 0.15 14.25 27.69
CA SER A 435 0.70 15.53 28.14
C SER A 435 2.14 15.40 28.62
N GLN A 436 2.49 14.32 29.33
CA GLN A 436 3.86 14.03 29.74
C GLN A 436 4.78 13.83 28.55
N TYR A 437 4.30 13.13 27.51
CA TYR A 437 5.02 12.99 26.25
C TYR A 437 5.29 14.34 25.58
N LEU A 438 4.27 15.20 25.44
CA LEU A 438 4.44 16.54 24.84
C LEU A 438 5.40 17.44 25.64
N GLU A 439 5.39 17.33 26.96
CA GLU A 439 6.32 18.07 27.81
C GLU A 439 7.75 17.51 27.71
N LYS A 440 7.92 16.19 27.62
CA LYS A 440 9.23 15.54 27.48
C LYS A 440 9.88 15.90 26.14
N GLU A 441 9.18 15.66 25.03
CA GLU A 441 9.73 15.77 23.67
C GLU A 441 9.70 17.19 23.12
N TYR A 442 8.57 17.91 23.31
CA TYR A 442 8.35 19.21 22.67
C TYR A 442 8.36 20.39 23.64
N LYS A 443 8.51 20.15 24.95
CA LYS A 443 8.47 21.18 26.01
C LYS A 443 7.17 21.99 26.00
N VAL A 444 6.06 21.37 25.59
CA VAL A 444 4.72 22.01 25.56
C VAL A 444 3.87 21.49 26.71
N ASN A 445 3.41 22.41 27.57
CA ASN A 445 2.47 22.11 28.64
C ASN A 445 1.02 22.40 28.19
N ILE A 446 0.11 21.44 28.41
CA ILE A 446 -1.29 21.55 28.03
C ILE A 446 -2.24 21.31 29.21
N ASN A 447 -3.40 21.96 29.20
CA ASN A 447 -4.40 21.79 30.25
C ASN A 447 -5.11 20.43 30.13
N LEU A 448 -4.86 19.53 31.10
CA LEU A 448 -5.47 18.20 31.18
C LEU A 448 -6.99 18.20 31.36
N SER A 449 -7.57 19.28 31.87
CA SER A 449 -9.02 19.43 32.05
C SER A 449 -9.71 19.96 30.79
N SER A 450 -8.95 20.33 29.75
CA SER A 450 -9.52 20.79 28.49
C SER A 450 -10.05 19.62 27.64
N MET A 451 -10.92 19.94 26.69
CA MET A 451 -11.27 19.03 25.61
C MET A 451 -10.10 18.96 24.61
N PHE A 452 -9.59 17.75 24.35
CA PHE A 452 -8.58 17.52 23.31
C PHE A 452 -9.28 17.34 21.96
N ASP A 453 -9.11 18.31 21.07
CA ASP A 453 -9.68 18.36 19.73
C ASP A 453 -8.58 18.00 18.72
N VAL A 454 -8.58 16.77 18.21
CA VAL A 454 -7.45 16.18 17.49
C VAL A 454 -7.79 15.95 16.03
N HIS A 455 -7.02 16.55 15.13
CA HIS A 455 -7.11 16.37 13.68
C HIS A 455 -5.77 15.88 13.12
N VAL A 456 -5.56 14.56 13.18
CA VAL A 456 -4.33 13.89 12.68
C VAL A 456 -4.57 13.10 11.41
N LYS A 457 -3.94 13.51 10.31
CA LYS A 457 -3.96 12.85 8.98
C LYS A 457 -3.04 13.62 8.02
N ARG A 458 -2.67 12.99 6.89
CA ARG A 458 -1.95 13.70 5.80
C ARG A 458 -2.60 15.05 5.50
N ILE A 459 -1.79 16.08 5.30
CA ILE A 459 -2.28 17.42 4.96
C ILE A 459 -2.73 17.41 3.50
N HIS A 460 -3.98 17.80 3.24
CA HIS A 460 -4.53 17.86 1.88
C HIS A 460 -5.78 18.76 1.86
N GLU A 461 -5.96 19.55 0.79
CA GLU A 461 -7.09 20.48 0.66
C GLU A 461 -8.47 19.84 0.90
N TYR A 462 -8.76 18.66 0.33
CA TYR A 462 -10.05 17.99 0.53
C TYR A 462 -10.30 17.52 1.98
N LYS A 463 -9.24 17.41 2.80
CA LYS A 463 -9.33 17.06 4.22
C LYS A 463 -9.64 18.27 5.10
N ARG A 464 -9.57 19.48 4.52
CA ARG A 464 -10.05 20.74 5.10
C ARG A 464 -9.42 21.06 6.46
N GLN A 465 -8.11 20.83 6.63
CA GLN A 465 -7.38 21.35 7.80
C GLN A 465 -7.53 22.88 7.91
N LEU A 466 -7.56 23.59 6.77
CA LEU A 466 -7.83 25.03 6.72
C LEU A 466 -9.19 25.41 7.33
N LEU A 467 -10.25 24.61 7.09
CA LEU A 467 -11.56 24.84 7.72
C LEU A 467 -11.47 24.73 9.24
N ASN A 468 -10.67 23.78 9.75
CA ASN A 468 -10.42 23.68 11.18
C ASN A 468 -9.70 24.93 11.72
N CYS A 469 -8.70 25.43 10.99
CA CYS A 469 -8.01 26.68 11.35
C CYS A 469 -8.96 27.88 11.41
N LEU A 470 -9.90 28.00 10.47
CA LEU A 470 -10.93 29.06 10.50
C LEU A 470 -11.83 28.95 11.75
N HIS A 471 -12.15 27.74 12.20
CA HIS A 471 -12.87 27.52 13.45
C HIS A 471 -12.06 27.97 14.67
N ILE A 472 -10.75 27.66 14.72
CA ILE A 472 -9.85 28.11 15.80
C ILE A 472 -9.82 29.64 15.87
N ILE A 473 -9.64 30.33 14.73
CA ILE A 473 -9.65 31.79 14.63
C ILE A 473 -11.00 32.35 15.11
N THR A 474 -12.10 31.72 14.72
CA THR A 474 -13.44 32.11 15.15
C THR A 474 -13.60 32.02 16.67
N MET A 475 -13.16 30.92 17.28
CA MET A 475 -13.21 30.73 18.74
C MET A 475 -12.34 31.75 19.47
N TYR A 476 -11.11 31.97 18.98
CA TYR A 476 -10.23 33.01 19.50
C TYR A 476 -10.88 34.39 19.50
N ASN A 477 -11.45 34.81 18.37
CA ASN A 477 -12.11 36.12 18.22
C ASN A 477 -13.34 36.26 19.14
N ARG A 478 -14.13 35.19 19.30
CA ARG A 478 -15.29 35.18 20.21
C ARG A 478 -14.86 35.31 21.67
N ILE A 479 -13.81 34.61 22.08
CA ILE A 479 -13.23 34.72 23.43
C ILE A 479 -12.71 36.13 23.69
N LYS A 480 -11.98 36.71 22.73
CA LYS A 480 -11.48 38.09 22.82
C LYS A 480 -12.61 39.12 22.94
N LYS A 481 -13.72 38.90 22.21
CA LYS A 481 -14.88 39.82 22.22
C LYS A 481 -15.70 39.73 23.51
N ASN A 482 -15.88 38.53 24.07
CA ASN A 482 -16.60 38.35 25.33
C ASN A 482 -15.87 37.35 26.25
N PRO A 483 -14.86 37.81 27.01
CA PRO A 483 -14.04 36.92 27.84
C PRO A 483 -14.80 36.20 28.96
N LYS A 484 -15.98 36.72 29.37
CA LYS A 484 -16.80 36.15 30.44
C LYS A 484 -17.83 35.14 29.95
N ALA A 485 -17.92 34.90 28.63
CA ALA A 485 -18.86 33.92 28.11
C ALA A 485 -18.44 32.50 28.53
N PRO A 486 -19.40 31.57 28.69
CA PRO A 486 -19.12 30.21 29.16
C PRO A 486 -18.50 29.35 28.04
N PHE A 487 -17.22 29.55 27.75
CA PHE A 487 -16.47 28.73 26.81
C PHE A 487 -15.87 27.50 27.51
N VAL A 488 -15.99 26.33 26.87
CA VAL A 488 -15.28 25.12 27.31
C VAL A 488 -13.81 25.22 26.89
N PRO A 489 -12.83 25.03 27.81
CA PRO A 489 -11.42 25.00 27.46
C PRO A 489 -11.11 23.91 26.43
N ARG A 490 -10.32 24.23 25.40
CA ARG A 490 -9.92 23.31 24.33
C ARG A 490 -8.43 23.37 24.06
N THR A 491 -7.83 22.20 23.85
CA THR A 491 -6.49 22.04 23.28
C THR A 491 -6.68 21.45 21.89
N VAL A 492 -6.40 22.25 20.84
CA VAL A 492 -6.55 21.81 19.45
C VAL A 492 -5.20 21.31 18.94
N ILE A 493 -5.17 20.07 18.46
CA ILE A 493 -3.96 19.36 18.01
C ILE A 493 -4.16 19.01 16.53
N ILE A 494 -3.34 19.59 15.66
CA ILE A 494 -3.33 19.29 14.23
C ILE A 494 -1.99 18.66 13.90
N GLY A 495 -2.01 17.49 13.23
CA GLY A 495 -0.79 16.79 12.85
C GLY A 495 -0.92 16.10 11.50
N GLY A 496 0.14 16.12 10.70
CA GLY A 496 0.15 15.51 9.38
C GLY A 496 1.40 15.87 8.61
N LYS A 497 1.73 15.06 7.60
CA LYS A 497 2.76 15.36 6.61
C LYS A 497 2.13 15.93 5.34
N VAL A 498 2.78 16.89 4.69
CA VAL A 498 2.49 17.35 3.33
C VAL A 498 3.28 16.46 2.36
N CYS A 499 2.75 16.21 1.16
CA CYS A 499 3.54 15.64 0.06
C CYS A 499 3.84 16.78 -0.91
N MET A 500 5.12 17.04 -1.23
CA MET A 500 5.53 17.99 -2.27
C MET A 500 5.68 17.35 -3.64
#